data_AF-A0A4R8FVF8-F1
#
_entry.id   AF-A0A4R8FVF8-F1
#
_cell.length_a   1.000
_cell.length_b   1.000
_cell.length_c   1.000
_cell.angle_alpha   90.00
_cell.angle_beta   90.00
_cell.angle_gamma   90.00
#
_symmetry.space_group_name_H-M   'P 1'
#
loop_
_entity.id
_entity.type
_entity.pdbx_description
1 polymer ?
#
loop_
_entity_poly.entity_id
_entity_poly.type
_entity_poly.pdbx_seq_one_letter_code
_entity_poly.pdbx_strand_id
1 'polypeptide(L)'
;MNQVDHFDTEMDAKQRGPLCSVPAGMKFDTDKPRMDLLLSDMPRALTEVGKVLTFGAAKYAPGNWQYVENAEERYRAAGFRHDLALSMGEQHDSETGLLHLAHEACCVLFRLELALRELEATHD
;
A
#
# COMPACT_ATOMS: atom_id res chain seq x y z
N MET A 1 22.49 -52.12 44.59
CA MET A 1 23.64 -51.70 45.42
C MET A 1 24.81 -51.40 44.49
N ASN A 2 25.65 -50.42 44.86
CA ASN A 2 26.79 -49.79 44.14
C ASN A 2 26.37 -48.57 43.32
N GLN A 3 26.26 -47.37 43.92
CA GLN A 3 27.31 -46.41 44.35
C GLN A 3 28.18 -45.85 43.22
N VAL A 4 27.91 -44.56 42.97
CA VAL A 4 28.70 -43.41 42.47
C VAL A 4 30.17 -43.62 42.10
N ASP A 5 30.56 -42.97 41.00
CA ASP A 5 31.73 -42.08 41.01
C ASP A 5 31.46 -40.84 40.15
N HIS A 6 31.76 -39.71 40.78
CA HIS A 6 31.59 -38.34 40.38
C HIS A 6 32.82 -37.96 39.53
N PHE A 7 32.64 -37.60 38.27
CA PHE A 7 33.68 -36.90 37.51
C PHE A 7 33.12 -35.57 37.02
N ASP A 8 33.27 -34.57 37.88
CA ASP A 8 33.26 -33.17 37.51
C ASP A 8 34.29 -32.96 36.41
N THR A 9 33.83 -32.53 35.24
CA THR A 9 34.69 -31.81 34.30
C THR A 9 34.08 -30.45 34.10
N GLU A 10 34.42 -29.55 35.02
CA GLU A 10 34.31 -28.11 34.82
C GLU A 10 35.04 -27.77 33.51
N MET A 11 34.31 -27.63 32.41
CA MET A 11 34.83 -26.96 31.22
C MET A 11 34.84 -25.47 31.52
N ASP A 12 36.05 -24.99 31.85
CA ASP A 12 36.44 -23.61 32.07
C ASP A 12 35.62 -22.60 31.26
N ALA A 13 34.77 -21.85 31.97
CA ALA A 13 34.05 -20.68 31.46
C ALA A 13 34.99 -19.46 31.29
N LYS A 14 36.20 -19.68 30.74
CA LYS A 14 37.29 -18.69 30.77
C LYS A 14 37.92 -18.46 29.41
N GLN A 15 37.11 -18.18 28.38
CA GLN A 15 37.56 -17.51 27.13
C GLN A 15 36.36 -17.11 26.24
N ARG A 16 35.60 -16.09 26.66
CA ARG A 16 34.89 -15.23 25.71
C ARG A 16 35.45 -13.83 25.88
N GLY A 17 36.38 -13.45 25.00
CA GLY A 17 36.80 -12.06 24.87
C GLY A 17 35.60 -11.16 24.57
N PRO A 18 35.70 -9.84 24.77
CA PRO A 18 34.57 -8.95 24.60
C PRO A 18 34.04 -9.10 23.18
N LEU A 19 32.77 -9.50 23.06
CA LEU A 19 32.04 -9.43 21.79
C LEU A 19 32.14 -7.96 21.35
N CYS A 20 32.85 -7.71 20.25
CA CYS A 20 32.90 -6.40 19.63
C CYS A 20 31.45 -5.96 19.44
N SER A 21 31.02 -4.94 20.19
CA SER A 21 29.69 -4.36 20.04
C SER A 21 29.66 -3.70 18.66
N VAL A 22 29.15 -4.42 17.67
CA VAL A 22 28.89 -3.85 16.35
C VAL A 22 28.01 -2.61 16.60
N PRO A 23 28.41 -1.41 16.13
CA PRO A 23 27.59 -0.23 16.29
C PRO A 23 26.19 -0.51 15.74
N ALA A 24 25.16 -0.34 16.57
CA ALA A 24 23.79 -0.44 16.10
C ALA A 24 23.55 0.67 15.07
N GLY A 25 23.21 0.30 13.84
CA GLY A 25 22.84 1.28 12.82
C GLY A 25 21.64 2.09 13.27
N MET A 26 21.75 3.42 13.23
CA MET A 26 20.66 4.33 13.57
C MET A 26 20.03 4.87 12.28
N LYS A 27 18.70 4.75 12.16
CA LYS A 27 17.92 5.27 11.02
C LYS A 27 16.85 6.22 11.55
N PHE A 28 16.77 7.42 10.98
CA PHE A 28 15.76 8.42 11.32
C PHE A 28 14.71 8.48 10.21
N ASP A 29 13.66 7.69 10.37
CA ASP A 29 12.52 7.64 9.44
C ASP A 29 11.17 7.82 10.14
N THR A 30 11.16 8.25 11.41
CA THR A 30 9.94 8.52 12.20
C THR A 30 8.98 9.49 11.50
N ASP A 31 9.49 10.50 10.79
CA ASP A 31 8.68 11.50 10.11
C ASP A 31 8.37 11.14 8.64
N LYS A 32 8.75 9.94 8.19
CA LYS A 32 8.53 9.49 6.80
C LYS A 32 7.23 8.70 6.69
N PRO A 33 6.48 8.85 5.58
CA PRO A 33 5.32 8.02 5.32
C PRO A 33 5.65 6.52 5.37
N ARG A 34 4.82 5.76 6.09
CA ARG A 34 4.94 4.31 6.24
C ARG A 34 4.32 3.56 5.06
N MET A 35 5.01 3.63 3.92
CA MET A 35 4.56 3.00 2.66
C MET A 35 4.38 1.48 2.76
N ASP A 36 5.08 0.84 3.71
CA ASP A 36 4.95 -0.57 3.99
C ASP A 36 3.54 -0.96 4.45
N LEU A 37 2.84 -0.10 5.19
CA LEU A 37 1.46 -0.38 5.67
C LEU A 37 0.46 -0.51 4.52
N LEU A 38 0.64 0.24 3.43
CA LEU A 38 -0.18 0.09 2.23
C LEU A 38 -0.05 -1.31 1.63
N LEU A 39 1.19 -1.82 1.54
CA LEU A 39 1.47 -3.11 0.93
C LEU A 39 1.21 -4.29 1.87
N SER A 40 1.47 -4.15 3.18
CA SER A 40 1.27 -5.21 4.16
C SER A 40 -0.19 -5.37 4.56
N ASP A 41 -0.90 -4.26 4.80
CA ASP A 41 -2.20 -4.29 5.45
C ASP A 41 -3.34 -4.22 4.41
N MET A 42 -3.09 -3.59 3.26
CA MET A 42 -4.09 -3.37 2.21
C MET A 42 -3.76 -4.00 0.84
N PRO A 43 -3.06 -5.15 0.73
CA PRO A 43 -2.67 -5.69 -0.57
C PRO A 43 -3.85 -6.06 -1.48
N ARG A 44 -4.96 -6.52 -0.89
CA ARG A 44 -6.18 -6.88 -1.64
C ARG A 44 -6.83 -5.66 -2.28
N ALA A 45 -6.99 -4.57 -1.53
CA ALA A 45 -7.57 -3.33 -2.03
C ALA A 45 -6.71 -2.74 -3.17
N LEU A 46 -5.39 -2.71 -3.00
CA LEU A 46 -4.46 -2.27 -4.03
C LEU A 46 -4.55 -3.12 -5.31
N THR A 47 -4.72 -4.43 -5.15
CA THR A 47 -4.89 -5.35 -6.29
C THR A 47 -6.18 -5.03 -7.07
N GLU A 48 -7.31 -4.78 -6.38
CA GLU A 48 -8.57 -4.45 -7.05
C GLU A 48 -8.52 -3.10 -7.79
N VAL A 49 -7.90 -2.07 -7.19
CA VAL A 49 -7.64 -0.79 -7.89
C VAL A 49 -6.73 -1.03 -9.11
N GLY A 50 -5.71 -1.88 -8.97
CA GLY A 50 -4.84 -2.28 -10.08
C GLY A 50 -5.60 -2.91 -11.26
N LYS A 51 -6.64 -3.71 -10.99
CA LYS A 51 -7.52 -4.27 -12.04
C LYS A 51 -8.31 -3.18 -12.76
N VAL A 52 -8.85 -2.21 -12.03
CA VAL A 52 -9.55 -1.05 -12.62
C VAL A 52 -8.60 -0.24 -13.51
N LEU A 53 -7.39 0.03 -13.03
CA LEU A 53 -6.34 0.70 -13.82
C LEU A 53 -5.97 -0.09 -15.07
N THR A 54 -5.87 -1.42 -14.96
CA THR A 54 -5.57 -2.31 -16.09
C THR A 54 -6.68 -2.26 -17.13
N PHE A 55 -7.95 -2.33 -16.70
CA PHE A 55 -9.10 -2.19 -17.60
C PHE A 55 -9.09 -0.83 -18.31
N GLY A 56 -8.88 0.26 -17.57
CA GLY A 56 -8.82 1.61 -18.12
C GLY A 56 -7.65 1.78 -19.11
N ALA A 57 -6.47 1.26 -18.79
CA ALA A 57 -5.30 1.32 -19.65
C ALA A 57 -5.49 0.50 -20.94
N ALA A 58 -6.13 -0.66 -20.87
CA ALA A 58 -6.47 -1.45 -22.06
C ALA A 58 -7.49 -0.74 -22.95
N LYS A 59 -8.48 -0.07 -22.35
CA LYS A 59 -9.57 0.61 -23.07
C LYS A 59 -9.16 1.97 -23.65
N TYR A 60 -8.33 2.72 -22.94
CA TYR A 60 -8.05 4.13 -23.26
C TYR A 60 -6.57 4.47 -23.42
N ALA A 61 -5.68 3.48 -23.38
CA ALA A 61 -4.22 3.61 -23.25
C ALA A 61 -3.72 3.97 -21.83
N PRO A 62 -2.51 3.50 -21.45
CA PRO A 62 -1.89 3.85 -20.17
C PRO A 62 -1.73 5.37 -19.99
N GLY A 63 -2.04 5.88 -18.80
CA GLY A 63 -1.89 7.30 -18.47
C GLY A 63 -2.95 8.23 -19.04
N ASN A 64 -3.87 7.74 -19.90
CA ASN A 64 -4.86 8.58 -20.58
C ASN A 64 -5.82 9.31 -19.62
N TRP A 65 -5.98 8.81 -18.39
CA TRP A 65 -6.77 9.43 -17.33
C TRP A 65 -6.35 10.88 -17.02
N GLN A 66 -5.09 11.25 -17.28
CA GLN A 66 -4.54 12.57 -17.00
C GLN A 66 -5.05 13.64 -17.98
N TYR A 67 -5.49 13.24 -19.17
CA TYR A 67 -5.88 14.15 -20.26
C TYR A 67 -7.39 14.42 -20.30
N VAL A 68 -8.13 13.95 -19.30
CA VAL A 68 -9.57 14.19 -19.21
C VAL A 68 -9.82 15.67 -18.93
N GLU A 69 -10.46 16.37 -19.86
CA GLU A 69 -10.94 17.73 -19.64
C GLU A 69 -11.89 17.78 -18.44
N ASN A 70 -11.74 18.77 -17.56
CA ASN A 70 -12.51 18.90 -16.32
C ASN A 70 -12.45 17.62 -15.46
N ALA A 71 -11.24 17.05 -15.34
CA ALA A 71 -11.02 15.77 -14.67
C ALA A 71 -11.54 15.72 -13.23
N GLU A 72 -11.40 16.80 -12.43
CA GLU A 72 -11.94 16.85 -11.06
C GLU A 72 -13.42 16.51 -11.04
N GLU A 73 -14.22 17.28 -11.80
CA GLU A 73 -15.68 17.14 -11.77
C GLU A 73 -16.11 15.80 -12.38
N ARG A 74 -15.43 15.36 -13.44
CA ARG A 74 -15.76 14.11 -14.14
C ARG A 74 -15.45 12.88 -13.29
N TYR A 75 -14.31 12.85 -12.61
CA TYR A 75 -13.97 11.77 -11.69
C TYR A 75 -14.81 11.82 -10.42
N ARG A 76 -15.17 13.01 -9.93
CA ARG A 76 -16.12 13.14 -8.81
C ARG A 76 -17.48 12.56 -9.17
N ALA A 77 -18.03 12.96 -10.33
CA ALA A 77 -19.30 12.44 -10.81
C ALA A 77 -19.25 10.94 -11.12
N ALA A 78 -18.12 10.42 -11.60
CA ALA A 78 -17.92 8.98 -11.78
C ALA A 78 -17.92 8.23 -10.45
N GLY A 79 -17.16 8.70 -9.46
CA GLY A 79 -17.17 8.13 -8.11
C GLY A 79 -18.58 8.08 -7.51
N PHE A 80 -19.35 9.17 -7.60
CA PHE A 80 -20.73 9.20 -7.11
C PHE A 80 -21.67 8.19 -7.79
N ARG A 81 -21.43 7.84 -9.06
CA ARG A 81 -22.22 6.77 -9.72
C ARG A 81 -21.91 5.40 -9.12
N HIS A 82 -20.66 5.12 -8.76
CA HIS A 82 -20.29 3.87 -8.10
C HIS A 82 -20.78 3.82 -6.65
N ASP A 83 -20.68 4.91 -5.90
CA ASP A 83 -21.20 5.02 -4.52
C ASP A 83 -22.74 4.87 -4.48
N LEU A 84 -23.45 5.48 -5.43
CA LEU A 84 -24.90 5.31 -5.55
C LEU A 84 -25.28 3.86 -5.85
N ALA A 85 -24.56 3.19 -6.76
CA ALA A 85 -24.81 1.78 -7.07
C ALA A 85 -24.58 0.88 -5.84
N LEU A 86 -23.52 1.12 -5.06
CA LEU A 86 -23.29 0.46 -3.77
C LEU A 86 -24.44 0.70 -2.80
N SER A 87 -24.91 1.94 -2.68
CA SER A 87 -26.03 2.32 -1.83
C SER A 87 -27.35 1.65 -2.24
N MET A 88 -27.47 1.24 -3.51
CA MET A 88 -28.60 0.49 -4.06
C MET A 88 -28.41 -1.04 -3.95
N GLY A 89 -27.29 -1.52 -3.42
CA GLY A 89 -27.00 -2.94 -3.20
C GLY A 89 -26.21 -3.62 -4.32
N GLU A 90 -25.75 -2.88 -5.33
CA GLU A 90 -24.91 -3.41 -6.41
C GLU A 90 -23.45 -3.47 -5.98
N GLN A 91 -22.82 -4.64 -6.10
CA GLN A 91 -21.41 -4.81 -5.72
C GLN A 91 -20.44 -4.64 -6.90
N HIS A 92 -20.87 -5.03 -8.10
CA HIS A 92 -20.02 -5.07 -9.29
C HIS A 92 -20.59 -4.19 -10.38
N ASP A 93 -19.71 -3.41 -10.98
CA ASP A 93 -20.01 -2.55 -12.12
C ASP A 93 -20.35 -3.42 -13.35
N SER A 94 -21.47 -3.10 -14.00
CA SER A 94 -22.01 -3.89 -15.11
C SER A 94 -21.15 -3.83 -16.40
N GLU A 95 -20.37 -2.77 -16.59
CA GLU A 95 -19.48 -2.63 -17.75
C GLU A 95 -18.23 -3.50 -17.61
N THR A 96 -17.64 -3.50 -16.42
CA THR A 96 -16.32 -4.09 -16.18
C THR A 96 -16.35 -5.43 -15.46
N GLY A 97 -17.43 -5.73 -14.74
CA GLY A 97 -17.52 -6.84 -13.80
C GLY A 97 -16.63 -6.68 -12.56
N LEU A 98 -16.05 -5.49 -12.33
CA LEU A 98 -15.19 -5.19 -11.17
C LEU A 98 -15.98 -4.50 -10.06
N LEU A 99 -15.45 -4.49 -8.84
CA LEU A 99 -16.13 -3.91 -7.68
C LEU A 99 -16.39 -2.40 -7.87
N HIS A 100 -17.62 -1.94 -7.59
CA HIS A 100 -17.92 -0.50 -7.56
C HIS A 100 -17.00 0.26 -6.59
N LEU A 101 -16.70 -0.34 -5.43
CA LEU A 101 -15.80 0.26 -4.44
C LEU A 101 -14.36 0.45 -4.96
N ALA A 102 -13.90 -0.45 -5.84
CA ALA A 102 -12.58 -0.32 -6.46
C ALA A 102 -12.56 0.80 -7.51
N HIS A 103 -13.63 0.96 -8.28
CA HIS A 103 -13.79 2.07 -9.21
C HIS A 103 -13.86 3.42 -8.50
N GLU A 104 -14.63 3.49 -7.42
CA GLU A 104 -14.71 4.70 -6.59
C GLU A 104 -13.34 5.07 -6.01
N ALA A 105 -12.63 4.11 -5.41
CA ALA A 105 -11.27 4.32 -4.91
C ALA A 105 -10.31 4.80 -6.02
N CYS A 106 -10.39 4.22 -7.21
CA CYS A 106 -9.60 4.67 -8.37
C CYS A 106 -9.93 6.12 -8.76
N CYS A 107 -11.21 6.50 -8.77
CA CYS A 107 -11.63 7.89 -9.04
C CYS A 107 -11.08 8.87 -7.98
N VAL A 108 -11.11 8.48 -6.69
CA VAL A 108 -10.55 9.30 -5.61
C VAL A 108 -9.03 9.45 -5.76
N LEU A 109 -8.32 8.38 -6.12
CA LEU A 109 -6.87 8.44 -6.37
C LEU A 109 -6.52 9.38 -7.52
N PHE A 110 -7.25 9.32 -8.64
CA PHE A 110 -7.05 10.28 -9.74
C PHE A 110 -7.25 11.72 -9.30
N ARG A 111 -8.31 11.99 -8.52
CA ARG A 111 -8.58 13.35 -8.01
C ARG A 111 -7.49 13.83 -7.06
N LEU A 112 -7.03 12.97 -6.14
CA LEU A 112 -5.95 13.28 -5.21
C LEU A 112 -4.66 13.60 -5.97
N GLU A 113 -4.29 12.76 -6.93
CA GLU A 113 -3.07 12.95 -7.74
C GLU A 113 -3.11 14.26 -8.54
N LEU A 114 -4.26 14.59 -9.16
CA LEU A 114 -4.42 15.86 -9.88
C LEU A 114 -4.34 17.07 -8.95
N ALA A 115 -4.98 17.00 -7.78
CA ALA A 115 -4.94 18.08 -6.79
C ALA A 115 -3.52 18.32 -6.26
N LEU A 116 -2.74 17.25 -6.02
CA LEU A 116 -1.34 17.36 -5.59
C LEU A 116 -0.47 18.03 -6.66
N ARG A 117 -0.64 17.65 -7.94
CA ARG A 117 0.08 18.27 -9.06
C ARG A 117 -0.25 19.75 -9.22
N GLU A 118 -1.52 20.13 -9.01
CA GLU A 118 -1.93 21.54 -9.03
C GLU A 118 -1.32 22.32 -7.87
N LEU A 119 -1.29 21.74 -6.66
CA LEU A 119 -0.62 22.35 -5.51
C LEU A 119 0.87 22.54 -5.79
N GLU A 120 1.58 21.54 -6.31
CA GLU A 120 3.00 21.65 -6.67
C GLU A 120 3.23 22.77 -7.71
N ALA A 121 2.41 22.86 -8.76
CA ALA A 121 2.54 23.87 -9.81
C ALA A 121 2.28 25.32 -9.34
N THR A 122 1.63 25.51 -8.19
CA THR A 122 1.35 26.85 -7.61
C THR A 122 2.44 27.33 -6.65
N HIS A 123 3.38 26.46 -6.28
CA HIS A 123 4.50 26.77 -5.39
C HIS A 123 5.83 27.02 -6.14
N ASP A 124 5.81 26.92 -7.47
CA ASP A 124 6.89 27.33 -8.38
C ASP A 124 6.67 28.75 -8.92
#